data_AF-A0A858R4J4-F1
#
_entry.id   AF-A0A858R4J4-F1
#
_cell.length_a   1.000
_cell.length_b   1.000
_cell.length_c   1.000
_cell.angle_alpha   90.00
_cell.angle_beta   90.00
_cell.angle_gamma   90.00
#
_symmetry.space_group_name_H-M   'P 1'
#
loop_
_entity.id
_entity.type
_entity.pdbx_description
1 polymer ?
#
loop_
_entity_poly.entity_id
_entity_poly.type
_entity_poly.pdbx_seq_one_letter_code
_entity_poly.pdbx_strand_id
1 'polypeptide(L)'
;MIWTHIEAWWHAAIADKGWLVLFGLSAQIMFMMRFVIQWVSSERAGRSVVPEAFWYFSLGGGMMLVVYGVLRPDLVIIVGQLPALVIYSRNIVLIRREKRRLGSVDAREEAVREAAAE
;
A
#
# COMPACT_ATOMS: atom_id res chain seq x y z
N MET A 1 31.45 -3.00 16.89
CA MET A 1 31.04 -4.32 16.36
C MET A 1 29.62 -4.31 15.75
N ILE A 2 29.12 -3.19 15.22
CA ILE A 2 27.83 -3.16 14.49
C ILE A 2 27.93 -3.89 13.14
N TRP A 3 29.08 -3.76 12.49
CA TRP A 3 29.36 -4.37 11.20
C TRP A 3 29.18 -5.90 11.20
N THR A 4 29.64 -6.58 12.25
CA THR A 4 29.51 -8.04 12.39
C THR A 4 28.06 -8.49 12.55
N HIS A 5 27.20 -7.68 13.18
CA HIS A 5 25.77 -7.98 13.29
C HIS A 5 25.04 -7.80 11.95
N ILE A 6 25.42 -6.77 11.18
CA ILE A 6 24.88 -6.53 9.84
C ILE A 6 25.28 -7.66 8.89
N GLU A 7 26.54 -8.10 8.91
CA GLU A 7 27.02 -9.23 8.11
C GLU A 7 26.29 -10.52 8.48
N ALA A 8 26.13 -10.82 9.77
CA ALA A 8 25.40 -12.00 10.22
C ALA A 8 23.91 -11.95 9.81
N TRP A 9 23.28 -10.79 9.92
CA TRP A 9 21.91 -10.57 9.45
C TRP A 9 21.80 -10.79 7.93
N TRP A 10 22.73 -10.24 7.16
CA TRP A 10 22.77 -10.37 5.71
C TRP A 10 22.90 -11.83 5.30
N HIS A 11 23.86 -12.55 5.90
CA HIS A 11 24.03 -13.98 5.67
C HIS A 11 22.78 -14.76 6.05
N ALA A 12 22.14 -14.47 7.19
CA ALA A 12 20.89 -15.11 7.58
C ALA A 12 19.75 -14.83 6.58
N ALA A 13 19.65 -13.59 6.07
CA ALA A 13 18.61 -13.19 5.12
C ALA A 13 18.75 -13.85 3.74
N ILE A 14 19.96 -14.29 3.37
CA ILE A 14 20.24 -14.93 2.06
C ILE A 14 20.59 -16.41 2.19
N ALA A 15 20.61 -16.97 3.41
CA ALA A 15 21.03 -18.36 3.67
C ALA A 15 20.06 -19.41 3.12
N ASP A 16 18.86 -19.00 2.71
CA ASP A 16 17.86 -19.91 2.15
C ASP A 16 18.27 -20.48 0.79
N LYS A 17 17.91 -21.75 0.57
CA LYS A 17 18.08 -22.42 -0.73
C LYS A 17 17.36 -21.58 -1.79
N GLY A 18 18.09 -20.97 -2.74
CA GLY A 18 17.57 -19.92 -3.63
C GLY A 18 16.25 -20.21 -4.35
N TRP A 19 15.86 -21.48 -4.52
CA TRP A 19 14.54 -21.86 -5.04
C TRP A 19 13.37 -21.43 -4.12
N LEU A 20 13.55 -21.45 -2.79
CA LEU A 20 12.55 -20.98 -1.82
C LEU A 20 12.36 -19.47 -1.91
N VAL A 21 13.44 -18.72 -2.09
CA VAL A 21 13.40 -17.27 -2.30
C VAL A 21 12.67 -16.95 -3.61
N LEU A 22 13.01 -17.63 -4.70
CA LEU A 22 12.32 -17.49 -5.99
C LEU A 22 10.82 -17.81 -5.88
N PHE A 23 10.46 -18.90 -5.19
CA PHE A 23 9.07 -19.27 -4.96
C PHE A 23 8.34 -18.22 -4.12
N GLY A 24 8.97 -17.75 -3.04
CA GLY A 24 8.43 -16.72 -2.16
C GLY A 24 8.21 -15.40 -2.88
N LEU A 25 9.17 -14.95 -3.71
CA LEU A 25 9.02 -13.76 -4.55
C LEU A 25 7.90 -13.95 -5.59
N SER A 26 7.77 -15.14 -6.18
CA SER A 26 6.68 -15.43 -7.11
C SER A 26 5.31 -15.37 -6.42
N ALA A 27 5.23 -15.89 -5.19
CA ALA A 27 4.03 -15.77 -4.37
C ALA A 27 3.71 -14.31 -4.02
N GLN A 28 4.73 -13.51 -3.67
CA GLN A 28 4.59 -12.07 -3.43
C GLN A 28 4.07 -11.33 -4.67
N ILE A 29 4.60 -11.62 -5.86
CA ILE A 29 4.13 -11.03 -7.13
C ILE A 29 2.66 -11.39 -7.36
N MET A 30 2.28 -12.65 -7.20
CA MET A 30 0.89 -13.09 -7.36
C MET A 30 -0.04 -12.40 -6.35
N PHE A 31 0.42 -12.22 -5.11
CA PHE A 31 -0.34 -11.54 -4.07
C PHE A 31 -0.48 -10.03 -4.35
N MET A 32 0.59 -9.40 -4.84
CA MET A 32 0.64 -7.99 -5.21
C MET A 32 -0.25 -7.69 -6.43
N MET A 33 -0.37 -8.64 -7.36
CA MET A 33 -1.18 -8.49 -8.57
C MET A 33 -2.63 -8.08 -8.27
N ARG A 34 -3.17 -8.49 -7.13
CA ARG A 34 -4.52 -8.09 -6.68
C ARG A 34 -4.67 -6.58 -6.53
N PHE A 35 -3.63 -5.95 -5.99
CA PHE A 35 -3.58 -4.49 -5.84
C PHE A 35 -3.30 -3.80 -7.18
N VAL A 36 -2.50 -4.39 -8.06
CA VAL A 36 -2.26 -3.86 -9.42
C VAL A 36 -3.54 -3.88 -10.25
N ILE A 37 -4.28 -4.99 -10.26
CA ILE A 37 -5.56 -5.10 -10.98
C ILE A 37 -6.57 -4.10 -10.42
N GLN A 38 -6.66 -3.99 -9.09
CA GLN A 38 -7.51 -2.98 -8.45
C GLN A 38 -7.07 -1.57 -8.84
N TRP A 39 -5.77 -1.29 -8.89
CA TRP A 39 -5.25 0.02 -9.25
C TRP A 39 -5.64 0.38 -10.69
N VAL A 40 -5.40 -0.50 -11.65
CA VAL A 40 -5.83 -0.30 -13.06
C VAL A 40 -7.34 -0.09 -13.14
N SER A 41 -8.13 -0.84 -12.36
CA SER A 41 -9.58 -0.64 -12.27
C SER A 41 -9.96 0.73 -11.70
N SER A 42 -9.27 1.19 -10.65
CA SER A 42 -9.51 2.50 -10.03
C SER A 42 -9.12 3.68 -10.94
N GLU A 43 -8.06 3.53 -11.74
CA GLU A 43 -7.67 4.56 -12.71
C GLU A 43 -8.67 4.65 -13.86
N ARG A 44 -9.15 3.51 -14.36
CA ARG A 44 -10.21 3.48 -15.38
C ARG A 44 -11.52 4.07 -14.86
N ALA A 45 -11.84 3.88 -13.58
CA ALA A 45 -13.07 4.38 -12.96
C ALA A 45 -12.96 5.81 -12.39
N GLY A 46 -11.75 6.35 -12.26
CA GLY A 46 -11.48 7.67 -11.66
C GLY A 46 -11.80 7.77 -10.16
N ARG A 47 -12.11 6.65 -9.48
CA ARG A 47 -12.50 6.59 -8.07
C ARG A 47 -12.00 5.32 -7.40
N SER A 48 -11.72 5.39 -6.10
CA SER A 48 -11.35 4.20 -5.33
C SER A 48 -12.63 3.47 -4.89
N VAL A 49 -12.86 2.28 -5.44
CA VAL A 49 -14.03 1.45 -5.11
C VAL A 49 -13.89 0.79 -3.72
N VAL A 50 -12.67 0.74 -3.18
CA VAL A 50 -12.34 0.01 -1.94
C VAL A 50 -12.44 0.95 -0.72
N PRO A 51 -13.04 0.50 0.41
CA PRO A 51 -13.21 1.33 1.61
C PRO A 51 -11.89 1.91 2.15
N GLU A 52 -11.94 3.13 2.68
CA GLU A 52 -10.76 3.81 3.24
C GLU A 52 -10.10 3.01 4.37
N ALA A 53 -10.91 2.37 5.23
CA ALA A 53 -10.43 1.54 6.33
C ALA A 53 -9.52 0.39 5.85
N PHE A 54 -9.85 -0.23 4.71
CA PHE A 54 -9.02 -1.29 4.12
C PHE A 54 -7.61 -0.80 3.85
N TRP A 55 -7.45 0.43 3.34
CA TRP A 55 -6.13 0.98 3.03
C TRP A 55 -5.32 1.32 4.28
N TYR A 56 -5.94 1.82 5.36
CA TYR A 56 -5.24 2.05 6.63
C TYR A 56 -4.80 0.75 7.29
N PHE A 57 -5.67 -0.27 7.33
CA PHE A 57 -5.29 -1.58 7.84
C PHE A 57 -4.20 -2.25 6.98
N SER A 58 -4.26 -2.08 5.65
CA SER A 58 -3.21 -2.56 4.74
C SER A 58 -1.87 -1.85 4.98
N LEU A 59 -1.90 -0.53 5.19
CA LEU A 59 -0.70 0.26 5.47
C LEU A 59 -0.08 -0.14 6.82
N GLY A 60 -0.89 -0.19 7.88
CA GLY A 60 -0.43 -0.59 9.21
C GLY A 60 0.09 -2.02 9.24
N GLY A 61 -0.68 -2.98 8.71
CA GLY A 61 -0.27 -4.39 8.63
C GLY A 61 0.97 -4.58 7.75
N GLY A 62 1.06 -3.86 6.62
CA GLY A 62 2.23 -3.88 5.75
C GLY A 62 3.49 -3.36 6.46
N MET A 63 3.39 -2.29 7.25
CA MET A 63 4.52 -1.77 8.03
C MET A 63 4.95 -2.78 9.10
N MET A 64 3.98 -3.39 9.80
CA MET A 64 4.27 -4.44 10.77
C MET A 64 4.98 -5.64 10.14
N LEU A 65 4.59 -6.03 8.92
CA LEU A 65 5.27 -7.10 8.18
C LEU A 65 6.68 -6.74 7.75
N VAL A 66 6.93 -5.49 7.34
CA VAL A 66 8.31 -5.02 7.06
C VAL A 66 9.16 -5.07 8.33
N VAL A 67 8.64 -4.55 9.45
CA VAL A 67 9.33 -4.63 10.75
C VAL A 67 9.59 -6.08 11.13
N TYR A 68 8.60 -6.96 10.98
CA TYR A 68 8.75 -8.38 11.23
C TYR A 68 9.84 -9.03 10.36
N GLY A 69 9.87 -8.74 9.06
CA GLY A 69 10.91 -9.25 8.15
C GLY A 69 12.32 -8.70 8.44
N VAL A 70 12.42 -7.52 9.06
CA VAL A 70 13.71 -7.01 9.56
C VAL A 70 14.12 -7.73 10.84
N LEU A 71 13.19 -7.93 11.78
CA LEU A 71 13.44 -8.67 13.02
C LEU A 71 13.75 -10.16 12.77
N ARG A 72 13.10 -10.74 11.77
CA ARG A 72 13.28 -12.11 11.30
C ARG A 72 13.80 -12.04 9.87
N PRO A 73 15.13 -12.11 9.64
CA PRO A 73 15.80 -11.76 8.36
C PRO A 73 15.17 -12.45 7.14
N ASP A 74 14.10 -11.87 6.60
CA ASP A 74 13.25 -12.48 5.58
C ASP A 74 13.09 -11.49 4.43
N LEU A 75 13.98 -11.64 3.46
CA LEU A 75 14.07 -10.73 2.33
C LEU A 75 12.81 -10.78 1.47
N VAL A 76 12.15 -11.94 1.38
CA VAL A 76 10.93 -12.12 0.58
C VAL A 76 9.80 -11.25 1.13
N ILE A 77 9.59 -11.25 2.45
CA ILE A 77 8.56 -10.43 3.09
C ILE A 77 8.88 -8.94 2.93
N ILE A 78 10.13 -8.53 3.19
CA ILE A 78 10.54 -7.12 3.08
C ILE A 78 10.32 -6.61 1.65
N VAL A 79 10.89 -7.32 0.67
CA VAL A 79 10.82 -6.90 -0.75
C VAL A 79 9.38 -6.93 -1.27
N GLY A 80 8.57 -7.89 -0.83
CA GLY A 80 7.15 -7.95 -1.20
C GLY A 80 6.32 -6.79 -0.66
N GLN A 81 6.55 -6.38 0.59
CA GLN A 81 5.73 -5.34 1.21
C GLN A 81 6.11 -3.91 0.86
N LEU A 82 7.37 -3.62 0.53
CA LEU A 82 7.80 -2.24 0.22
C LEU A 82 7.00 -1.61 -0.95
N PRO A 83 6.82 -2.27 -2.11
CA PRO A 83 5.96 -1.74 -3.18
C PRO A 83 4.50 -1.62 -2.76
N ALA A 84 4.00 -2.57 -1.98
CA ALA A 84 2.61 -2.59 -1.52
C ALA A 84 2.29 -1.37 -0.65
N LEU A 85 3.20 -0.96 0.24
CA LEU A 85 3.06 0.24 1.07
C LEU A 85 2.88 1.52 0.24
N VAL A 86 3.57 1.63 -0.90
CA VAL A 86 3.42 2.76 -1.82
C VAL A 86 2.02 2.81 -2.41
N ILE A 87 1.49 1.67 -2.86
CA ILE A 87 0.13 1.56 -3.40
C ILE A 87 -0.91 1.94 -2.35
N TYR A 88 -0.76 1.44 -1.12
CA TYR A 88 -1.69 1.74 -0.02
C TYR A 88 -1.72 3.23 0.29
N SER A 89 -0.54 3.84 0.39
CA SER A 89 -0.40 5.29 0.66
C SER A 89 -1.02 6.13 -0.44
N ARG A 90 -0.76 5.79 -1.71
CA ARG A 90 -1.32 6.49 -2.88
C ARG A 90 -2.85 6.43 -2.89
N ASN A 91 -3.44 5.27 -2.58
CA ASN A 91 -4.90 5.12 -2.58
C ASN A 91 -5.58 5.91 -1.46
N ILE A 92 -4.97 6.03 -0.28
CA ILE A 92 -5.46 6.93 0.79
C ILE A 92 -5.47 8.39 0.29
N VAL A 93 -4.39 8.82 -0.37
CA VAL A 93 -4.32 10.18 -0.93
C VAL A 93 -5.39 10.42 -2.00
N LEU A 94 -5.66 9.43 -2.86
CA LEU A 94 -6.71 9.53 -3.88
C LEU A 94 -8.10 9.71 -3.26
N ILE A 95 -8.45 8.87 -2.28
CA ILE A 95 -9.74 8.94 -1.56
C ILE A 95 -9.90 10.30 -0.88
N ARG A 96 -8.84 10.82 -0.25
CA ARG A 96 -8.88 12.12 0.42
C ARG A 96 -9.07 13.28 -0.56
N ARG A 97 -8.51 13.20 -1.77
CA ARG A 97 -8.72 14.20 -2.83
C ARG A 97 -10.15 14.15 -3.37
N GLU A 98 -10.71 12.96 -3.56
CA GLU A 98 -12.09 12.76 -4.01
C GLU A 98 -13.10 13.36 -3.01
N LYS A 99 -12.95 13.07 -1.71
CA LYS A 99 -13.80 13.65 -0.65
C LYS A 99 -13.77 15.18 -0.61
N ARG A 100 -12.58 15.80 -0.77
CA ARG A 100 -12.46 17.26 -0.82
C ARG A 100 -13.16 17.86 -2.03
N ARG A 101 -13.06 17.20 -3.19
CA ARG A 101 -13.72 17.66 -4.42
C ARG A 101 -15.24 17.61 -4.27
N LEU A 102 -15.78 16.51 -3.74
CA LEU A 102 -17.23 16.38 -3.51
C LEU A 102 -17.74 17.45 -2.53
N GLY A 103 -17.08 17.63 -1.38
CA GLY A 103 -17.48 18.68 -0.43
C GLY A 103 -17.41 20.10 -1.01
N SER A 104 -16.49 20.38 -1.95
CA SER A 104 -16.45 21.67 -2.64
C SER A 104 -17.57 21.87 -3.67
N VAL A 105 -18.08 20.78 -4.25
CA VAL A 105 -19.23 20.82 -5.17
C VAL A 105 -20.50 21.06 -4.38
N ASP A 106 -20.69 20.31 -3.29
CA ASP A 106 -21.87 20.45 -2.42
C ASP A 106 -22.00 21.88 -1.88
N ALA A 107 -20.91 22.44 -1.35
CA ALA A 107 -20.88 23.83 -0.86
C ALA A 107 -21.18 24.87 -1.95
N ARG A 108 -20.77 24.61 -3.20
CA ARG A 108 -21.06 25.50 -4.33
C ARG A 108 -22.53 25.42 -4.74
N GLU A 109 -23.11 24.23 -4.74
CA GLU A 109 -24.53 24.05 -5.04
C GLU A 109 -25.43 24.69 -3.98
N GLU A 110 -25.08 24.59 -2.71
CA GLU A 110 -25.77 25.27 -1.60
C GLU A 110 -25.76 26.79 -1.79
N ALA A 111 -24.59 27.39 -2.02
CA ALA A 111 -24.48 28.84 -2.24
C ALA A 111 -25.30 29.34 -3.45
N VAL A 112 -25.38 28.56 -4.54
CA VAL A 112 -26.20 28.91 -5.71
C VAL A 112 -27.70 28.83 -5.40
N ARG A 113 -28.13 27.84 -4.60
CA ARG A 113 -29.53 27.71 -4.18
C ARG A 113 -29.96 28.85 -3.26
N GLU A 114 -29.09 29.26 -2.34
CA GLU A 114 -29.33 30.41 -1.46
C GLU A 114 -29.47 31.70 -2.27
N ALA A 115 -28.53 31.97 -3.19
CA ALA A 115 -28.58 33.16 -4.05
C ALA A 115 -29.79 33.19 -5.01
N ALA A 116 -30.39 32.04 -5.34
CA ALA A 116 -31.60 31.96 -6.16
C ALA A 116 -32.90 32.06 -5.34
N ALA A 117 -32.80 31.94 -4.00
CA ALA A 117 -33.93 32.08 -3.08
C ALA A 117 -34.09 33.51 -2.54
N GLU A 118 -33.09 34.37 -2.75
CA GLU A 118 -33.11 35.83 -2.52
C GLU A 118 -33.70 36.59 -3.72
#